data_AF-A0A6V7J7H6-F1
#
_entry.id   AF-A0A6V7J7H6-F1
#
_cell.length_a   1.000
_cell.length_b   1.000
_cell.length_c   1.000
_cell.angle_alpha   90.00
_cell.angle_beta   90.00
_cell.angle_gamma   90.00
#
_symmetry.space_group_name_H-M   'P 1'
#
loop_
_entity.id
_entity.type
_entity.pdbx_description
1 polymer ?
#
loop_
_entity_poly.entity_id
_entity_poly.type
_entity_poly.pdbx_seq_one_letter_code
_entity_poly.pdbx_strand_id
1 'polypeptide(L)' 'VSYYFPLKTLWRSFFCALIAAFVLRSINPFGNEHSVLFYVEYNKPWIFFELIPFVLLGVIG' A
#
# COMPACT_ATOMS: atom_id res chain seq x y z
N VAL A 1 20.42 -11.01 -7.11
CA VAL A 1 19.79 -11.32 -8.41
C VAL A 1 18.62 -12.26 -8.17
N SER A 2 17.44 -11.71 -7.88
CA SER A 2 16.17 -12.45 -7.77
C SER A 2 15.25 -11.97 -8.90
N TYR A 3 15.73 -12.08 -10.14
CA TYR A 3 14.98 -11.71 -11.34
C TYR A 3 13.92 -12.76 -11.70
N TYR A 4 14.08 -13.99 -11.19
CA TYR A 4 13.12 -15.06 -11.37
C TYR A 4 12.28 -15.21 -10.11
N PHE A 5 11.11 -14.58 -10.11
CA PHE A 5 10.09 -14.81 -9.09
C PHE A 5 8.97 -15.65 -9.73
N PRO A 6 9.08 -17.00 -9.68
CA PRO A 6 8.15 -17.87 -10.38
C PRO A 6 6.72 -17.64 -9.89
N LEU A 7 5.75 -17.75 -10.78
CA LEU A 7 4.34 -17.46 -10.49
C LEU A 7 3.79 -18.26 -9.29
N LYS A 8 4.34 -19.46 -9.06
CA LYS A 8 4.01 -20.33 -7.91
C LYS A 8 4.48 -19.76 -6.56
N THR A 9 5.61 -19.05 -6.49
CA THR A 9 6.05 -18.39 -5.25
C THR A 9 5.31 -17.08 -5.02
N LEU A 10 4.98 -16.36 -6.09
CA LEU A 10 4.16 -15.14 -6.03
C LEU A 10 2.77 -15.40 -5.44
N TRP A 11 2.10 -16.45 -5.90
CA TRP A 11 0.79 -16.82 -5.38
C TRP A 11 0.80 -17.15 -3.89
N ARG A 12 1.86 -17.80 -3.40
CA ARG A 12 2.02 -18.13 -1.98
C ARG A 12 2.23 -16.88 -1.11
N SER A 13 3.07 -15.94 -1.55
CA SER A 13 3.28 -14.67 -0.83
C SER A 13 2.04 -13.77 -0.88
N PHE A 14 1.35 -13.73 -2.02
CA PHE A 14 0.11 -12.97 -2.17
C PHE A 14 -0.99 -13.50 -1.25
N PHE A 15 -1.18 -14.83 -1.20
CA PHE A 15 -2.19 -15.44 -0.33
C PHE A 15 -1.89 -15.23 1.16
N CYS A 16 -0.61 -15.32 1.54
CA CYS A 16 -0.18 -15.01 2.91
C CYS A 16 -0.50 -13.54 3.28
N ALA A 17 -0.15 -12.59 2.41
CA ALA A 17 -0.46 -11.18 2.62
C ALA A 17 -1.98 -10.90 2.68
N LEU A 18 -2.76 -11.60 1.85
CA LEU A 18 -4.21 -11.50 1.84
C LEU A 18 -4.83 -11.99 3.16
N ILE A 19 -4.40 -13.14 3.67
CA ILE A 19 -4.86 -13.64 4.97
C ILE A 19 -4.43 -12.69 6.08
N ALA A 20 -3.19 -12.20 6.08
CA ALA A 20 -2.71 -11.26 7.08
C ALA A 20 -3.56 -9.97 7.11
N ALA A 21 -3.88 -9.42 5.93
CA ALA A 21 -4.75 -8.25 5.82
C ALA A 21 -6.18 -8.55 6.31
N PHE A 22 -6.72 -9.72 5.97
CA PHE A 22 -8.05 -10.14 6.42
C PHE A 22 -8.11 -10.31 7.94
N VAL A 23 -7.14 -11.01 8.53
CA VAL A 23 -7.02 -11.21 9.98
C VAL A 23 -6.87 -9.87 10.70
N LEU A 24 -6.05 -8.96 10.17
CA LEU A 24 -5.89 -7.61 10.72
C LEU A 24 -7.22 -6.83 10.70
N ARG A 25 -7.99 -6.94 9.61
CA ARG A 25 -9.33 -6.34 9.51
C ARG A 25 -10.33 -6.99 10.48
N SER A 26 -10.27 -8.31 10.70
CA SER A 26 -11.15 -9.03 11.63
C SER A 26 -10.86 -8.74 13.09
N ILE A 27 -9.59 -8.60 13.48
CA ILE A 27 -9.21 -8.25 14.86
C ILE A 27 -9.58 -6.79 15.16
N ASN A 28 -9.55 -5.91 14.14
CA ASN A 28 -9.78 -4.47 14.25
C ASN A 28 -9.11 -3.85 15.50
N PRO A 29 -7.78 -3.93 15.64
CA PRO A 29 -7.08 -3.54 16.87
C PRO A 29 -7.20 -2.04 17.20
N PHE A 30 -7.69 -1.21 16.27
CA PHE A 30 -7.83 0.23 16.44
C PHE A 30 -9.28 0.68 16.65
N GLY A 31 -10.28 -0.21 16.52
CA GLY A 31 -11.70 0.12 16.71
C GLY A 31 -12.25 1.20 15.77
N ASN A 32 -11.50 1.56 14.73
CA ASN A 32 -11.83 2.65 13.81
C ASN A 32 -12.37 2.05 12.48
N GLU A 33 -13.14 2.82 11.70
CA GLU A 33 -13.71 2.34 10.44
C GLU A 33 -12.62 2.08 9.37
N HIS A 34 -11.41 2.60 9.58
CA HIS A 34 -10.29 2.58 8.64
C HIS A 34 -9.31 1.42 8.92
N SER A 35 -9.07 0.58 7.91
CA SER A 35 -8.24 -0.64 8.00
C SER A 35 -6.72 -0.37 7.94
N VAL A 36 -6.28 0.89 8.04
CA VAL A 36 -4.89 1.31 7.86
C VAL A 36 -4.48 2.30 8.95
N LEU A 37 -3.22 2.21 9.38
CA LEU A 37 -2.69 3.01 10.50
C LEU A 37 -2.65 4.52 10.21
N PHE A 38 -2.57 4.90 8.93
CA PHE A 38 -2.60 6.29 8.48
C PHE A 38 -3.72 6.47 7.48
N TYR A 39 -4.90 6.87 7.97
CA TYR A 39 -5.99 7.30 7.11
C TYR A 39 -5.88 8.81 6.85
N VAL A 40 -5.89 9.21 5.59
CA VAL A 40 -5.88 10.61 5.16
C VAL A 40 -7.09 10.85 4.28
N GLU A 41 -7.92 11.81 4.65
CA GLU A 41 -9.05 12.26 3.84
C GLU A 41 -8.55 13.08 2.65
N TYR A 42 -8.66 12.50 1.45
CA TYR A 42 -8.32 13.19 0.21
C TYR A 42 -9.45 14.13 -0.21
N ASN A 43 -9.46 15.34 0.36
CA ASN A 43 -10.45 16.37 0.03
C ASN A 43 -10.14 17.14 -1.27
N LYS A 44 -8.92 17.02 -1.82
CA LYS A 44 -8.48 17.70 -3.06
C LYS A 44 -8.04 16.69 -4.13
N PRO A 45 -8.63 16.70 -5.34
CA PRO A 45 -8.16 15.86 -6.43
C PRO A 45 -6.77 16.32 -6.90
N TRP A 46 -5.93 15.36 -7.26
CA TRP A 46 -4.59 15.62 -7.76
C TRP A 46 -4.64 16.37 -9.10
N ILE A 47 -3.80 17.40 -9.23
CA ILE A 47 -3.64 18.17 -10.46
C ILE A 47 -2.32 17.79 -11.13
N PHE A 48 -2.31 17.68 -12.46
CA PHE A 48 -1.12 17.31 -13.24
C PHE A 48 0.13 18.17 -12.95
N PHE A 49 -0.06 19.40 -12.50
CA PHE A 49 1.04 20.30 -12.11
C PHE A 49 1.81 19.83 -10.86
N GLU A 50 1.17 19.10 -9.95
CA GLU A 50 1.82 18.55 -8.76
C GLU A 50 2.83 17.43 -9.10
N LEU A 51 2.85 16.90 -10.34
CA LEU A 51 3.84 15.91 -10.78
C LEU A 51 5.28 16.43 -10.71
N ILE A 52 5.50 17.70 -11.04
CA ILE A 52 6.83 18.32 -11.09
C ILE A 52 7.52 18.27 -9.71
N PRO A 53 6.91 18.77 -8.62
CA PRO A 53 7.49 18.64 -7.29
C PRO A 53 7.60 17.19 -6.82
N PHE A 54 6.69 16.27 -7.21
CA PHE A 54 6.83 14.85 -6.87
C PHE A 54 8.07 14.20 -7.49
N VAL A 55 8.36 14.52 -8.76
CA VAL A 55 9.57 14.02 -9.44
C VAL A 55 10.83 14.59 -8.80
N LEU A 56 10.85 15.89 -8.50
CA LEU A 56 11.99 16.51 -7.80
C LEU A 56 12.23 15.89 -6.42
N LEU A 57 11.18 15.63 -5.64
CA LEU A 57 11.29 14.94 -4.36
C LEU A 57 11.84 13.51 -4.52
N GLY A 58 11.40 12.78 -5.55
CA GLY A 58 11.93 11.43 -5.84
C GLY A 58 13.37 11.40 -6.34
N VAL A 59 13.89 12.52 -6.86
CA VAL A 59 15.31 12.66 -7.24
C VAL A 59 16.18 13.03 -6.03
N ILE A 60 15.61 13.76 -5.07
CA ILE A 60 16.32 14.23 -3.86
C ILE A 60 16.31 13.18 -2.73
N GLY A 61 15.23 12.41 -2.60
CA GLY A 61 15.05 11.37 -1.58
C GLY A 61 15.79 10.08 -1.88
#